data_AF-A0A853BEB0-F1
#
_entry.id   AF-A0A853BEB0-F1
#
_cell.length_a   1.000
_cell.length_b   1.000
_cell.length_c   1.000
_cell.angle_alpha   90.00
_cell.angle_beta   90.00
_cell.angle_gamma   90.00
#
_symmetry.space_group_name_H-M   'P 1'
#
loop_
_entity.id
_entity.type
_entity.pdbx_description
1 polymer ?
#
loop_
_entity_poly.entity_id
_entity_poly.type
_entity_poly.pdbx_seq_one_letter_code
_entity_poly.pdbx_strand_id
1 'polypeptide(L)'
;MLETSARLLRLLSLLQAHRDWSGPELAERLGVTPRTVRRDVERLRALGYPVHARAGAPGYRLGPGSDLPPLLLDDEEAVAVAVGLRTAATGTVAGIAETSVRALAKLERVLPARLRHRVRGVFDRSSQHRLINWLSLGA
;
A
#
# COMPACT_ATOMS: atom_id res chain seq x y z
N MET A 1 -11.19 26.76 8.42
CA MET A 1 -10.42 25.92 7.47
C MET A 1 -10.25 24.49 7.95
N LEU A 2 -9.91 24.24 9.22
CA LEU A 2 -9.74 22.89 9.79
C LEU A 2 -10.94 21.96 9.56
N GLU A 3 -12.17 22.47 9.72
CA GLU A 3 -13.44 21.77 9.43
C GLU A 3 -13.49 21.10 8.04
N THR A 4 -12.98 21.78 7.00
CA THR A 4 -13.02 21.24 5.63
C THR A 4 -11.93 20.19 5.41
N SER A 5 -10.73 20.41 5.96
CA SER A 5 -9.65 19.43 5.90
C SER A 5 -10.00 18.15 6.68
N ALA A 6 -10.57 18.29 7.88
CA ALA A 6 -11.03 17.17 8.69
C ALA A 6 -12.14 16.37 7.98
N ARG A 7 -13.06 17.05 7.29
CA ARG A 7 -14.11 16.39 6.50
C ARG A 7 -13.55 15.65 5.28
N LEU A 8 -12.59 16.23 4.57
CA LEU A 8 -11.92 15.55 3.45
C LEU A 8 -11.18 14.29 3.91
N LEU A 9 -10.49 14.36 5.04
CA LEU A 9 -9.81 13.21 5.64
C LEU A 9 -10.83 12.12 6.04
N ARG A 10 -11.96 12.49 6.66
CA ARG A 10 -13.03 11.53 6.95
C ARG A 10 -13.63 10.90 5.71
N LEU A 11 -13.91 11.69 4.67
CA LEU A 11 -14.42 11.17 3.40
C LEU A 11 -13.43 10.16 2.80
N LEU A 12 -12.12 10.47 2.82
CA LEU A 12 -11.08 9.56 2.36
C LEU A 12 -11.05 8.27 3.18
N SER A 13 -11.10 8.35 4.51
CA SER A 13 -11.14 7.16 5.39
C SER A 13 -12.36 6.28 5.12
N LEU A 14 -13.53 6.87 4.87
CA LEU A 14 -14.72 6.11 4.49
C LEU A 14 -14.51 5.36 3.17
N LEU A 15 -14.02 6.06 2.14
CA LEU A 15 -13.77 5.46 0.81
C LEU A 15 -12.69 4.36 0.82
N GLN A 16 -11.79 4.36 1.81
CA GLN A 16 -10.79 3.30 2.00
C GLN A 16 -11.34 2.07 2.74
N ALA A 17 -12.27 2.28 3.68
CA ALA A 17 -12.84 1.21 4.50
C ALA A 17 -13.82 0.31 3.73
N HIS A 18 -14.49 0.84 2.71
CA HIS A 18 -15.48 0.08 1.94
C HIS A 18 -15.32 0.31 0.44
N ARG A 19 -15.50 -0.77 -0.33
CA ARG A 19 -15.22 -0.79 -1.77
C ARG A 19 -16.21 0.05 -2.58
N ASP A 20 -17.42 0.25 -2.09
CA ASP A 20 -18.44 1.07 -2.76
C ASP A 20 -19.31 1.75 -1.69
N TRP A 21 -19.60 3.04 -1.90
CA TRP A 21 -20.42 3.88 -1.03
C TRP A 21 -21.46 4.63 -1.85
N SER A 22 -22.70 4.74 -1.39
CA SER A 22 -23.63 5.64 -2.06
C SER A 22 -23.41 7.11 -1.68
N GLY A 23 -23.77 8.03 -2.58
CA GLY A 23 -23.73 9.47 -2.30
C GLY A 23 -24.59 9.88 -1.08
N PRO A 24 -25.83 9.38 -0.93
CA PRO A 24 -26.64 9.61 0.27
C PRO A 24 -26.04 9.06 1.57
N GLU A 25 -25.48 7.85 1.57
CA GLU A 25 -24.87 7.27 2.78
C GLU A 25 -23.64 8.06 3.25
N LEU A 26 -22.80 8.53 2.31
CA LEU A 26 -21.67 9.40 2.65
C LEU A 26 -22.14 10.73 3.23
N ALA A 27 -23.22 11.28 2.68
CA ALA A 27 -23.81 12.53 3.13
C ALA A 27 -24.29 12.42 4.58
N GLU A 28 -25.00 11.33 4.90
CA GLU A 28 -25.47 11.02 6.25
C GLU A 28 -24.31 10.86 7.24
N ARG A 29 -23.32 10.03 6.90
CA ARG A 29 -22.16 9.76 7.79
C ARG A 29 -21.27 10.97 8.03
N LEU A 30 -21.18 11.86 7.04
CA LEU A 30 -20.39 13.09 7.15
C LEU A 30 -21.20 14.27 7.72
N GLY A 31 -22.51 14.11 7.93
CA GLY A 31 -23.40 15.18 8.40
C GLY A 31 -23.52 16.35 7.41
N VAL A 32 -23.47 16.08 6.10
CA VAL A 32 -23.51 17.11 5.04
C VAL A 32 -24.49 16.74 3.94
N THR A 33 -24.70 17.65 2.98
CA THR A 33 -25.57 17.38 1.82
C THR A 33 -24.87 16.52 0.76
N PRO A 34 -25.61 15.78 -0.09
CA PRO A 34 -25.03 15.09 -1.25
C PRO A 34 -24.28 16.01 -2.23
N ARG A 35 -24.68 17.29 -2.32
CA ARG A 35 -23.96 18.32 -3.11
C ARG A 35 -22.58 18.62 -2.51
N THR A 36 -22.47 18.66 -1.18
CA THR A 36 -21.20 18.83 -0.47
C THR A 36 -20.30 17.61 -0.69
N VAL A 37 -20.85 16.39 -0.61
CA VAL A 37 -20.10 15.16 -0.92
C VAL A 37 -19.53 15.20 -2.33
N ARG A 38 -20.33 15.55 -3.35
CA ARG A 38 -19.85 15.74 -4.73
C ARG A 38 -18.68 16.71 -4.81
N ARG A 39 -18.79 17.87 -4.15
CA ARG A 39 -17.73 18.89 -4.16
C ARG A 39 -16.45 18.41 -3.46
N ASP A 40 -16.58 17.68 -2.36
CA ASP A 40 -15.44 17.13 -1.62
C ASP A 40 -14.78 15.97 -2.37
N VAL A 41 -15.55 15.17 -3.12
CA VAL A 41 -15.02 14.17 -4.07
C VAL A 41 -14.21 14.84 -5.18
N GLU A 42 -14.69 15.92 -5.79
CA GLU A 42 -13.91 16.66 -6.80
C GLU A 42 -12.62 17.24 -6.23
N ARG A 43 -12.62 17.69 -4.97
CA ARG A 43 -11.39 18.12 -4.29
C ARG A 43 -10.42 16.97 -4.10
N LEU A 44 -10.89 15.79 -3.67
CA LEU A 44 -10.03 14.60 -3.55
C LEU A 44 -9.43 14.22 -4.92
N ARG A 45 -10.20 14.30 -6.00
CA ARG A 45 -9.71 14.07 -7.37
C ARG A 45 -8.62 15.06 -7.77
N ALA A 46 -8.82 16.35 -7.50
CA ALA A 46 -7.82 17.38 -7.76
C ALA A 46 -6.52 17.18 -6.94
N LEU A 47 -6.61 16.50 -5.79
CA LEU A 47 -5.46 16.11 -4.96
C LEU A 47 -4.81 14.79 -5.40
N GLY A 48 -5.26 14.18 -6.50
CA GLY A 48 -4.69 12.94 -7.05
C GLY A 48 -5.30 11.65 -6.53
N TYR A 49 -6.37 11.70 -5.72
CA TYR A 49 -7.07 10.49 -5.29
C TYR A 49 -8.06 10.02 -6.39
N PRO A 50 -7.94 8.77 -6.87
CA PRO A 50 -8.74 8.24 -7.97
C PRO A 50 -10.17 7.87 -7.52
N VAL A 51 -11.00 8.84 -7.19
CA VAL A 51 -12.40 8.55 -6.81
C VAL A 51 -13.24 8.35 -8.06
N HIS A 52 -13.75 7.16 -8.30
CA HIS A 52 -14.66 6.88 -9.43
C HIS A 52 -16.11 7.03 -9.01
N ALA A 53 -16.92 7.62 -9.88
CA ALA A 53 -18.37 7.58 -9.79
C ALA A 53 -18.87 6.55 -10.81
N ARG A 54 -19.71 5.60 -10.39
CA ARG A 54 -20.25 4.60 -11.32
C ARG A 54 -21.43 5.21 -12.08
N ALA A 55 -21.33 5.31 -13.40
CA ALA A 55 -22.49 5.68 -14.21
C ALA A 55 -23.59 4.62 -14.05
N GLY A 56 -24.81 5.02 -13.66
CA GLY A 56 -25.96 4.13 -13.49
C GLY A 56 -26.13 3.47 -12.11
N ALA A 57 -25.23 3.70 -11.15
CA ALA A 57 -25.42 3.31 -9.74
C ALA A 57 -25.03 4.49 -8.82
N PRO A 58 -25.72 4.73 -7.70
CA PRO A 58 -25.58 5.97 -6.94
C PRO A 58 -24.33 5.99 -6.05
N GLY A 59 -23.14 5.60 -6.54
CA GLY A 59 -21.99 5.38 -5.66
C GLY A 59 -20.61 5.86 -6.12
N TYR A 60 -19.78 6.07 -5.10
CA TYR A 60 -18.38 6.44 -5.13
C TYR A 60 -17.52 5.28 -4.64
N ARG A 61 -16.38 5.08 -5.30
CA ARG A 61 -15.32 4.21 -4.79
C ARG A 61 -13.96 4.85 -4.98
N LEU A 62 -13.02 4.49 -4.12
CA LEU A 62 -11.62 4.72 -4.39
C LEU A 62 -11.11 3.64 -5.36
N GLY A 63 -10.67 4.06 -6.55
CA GLY A 63 -10.00 3.17 -7.50
C GLY A 63 -8.57 2.86 -7.07
N PRO A 64 -7.92 1.86 -7.70
CA PRO A 64 -6.47 1.78 -7.64
C PRO A 64 -5.88 3.08 -8.21
N GLY A 65 -5.01 3.74 -7.47
CA GLY A 65 -4.29 4.95 -7.93
C GLY A 65 -3.33 4.64 -9.05
N SER A 66 -2.78 5.68 -9.67
CA SER A 66 -1.58 5.57 -10.51
C SER A 66 -0.39 5.00 -9.73
N ASP A 67 -0.40 5.23 -8.41
CA ASP A 67 0.55 4.70 -7.45
C ASP A 67 -0.14 3.77 -6.45
N LEU A 68 0.65 2.84 -5.89
CA LEU A 68 0.22 1.98 -4.80
C LEU A 68 -0.13 2.84 -3.56
N PRO A 69 -1.34 2.72 -2.99
CA PRO A 69 -1.69 3.43 -1.76
C PRO A 69 -0.80 2.96 -0.59
N PRO A 70 -0.70 3.72 0.52
CA PRO A 70 0.02 3.27 1.71
C PRO A 70 -0.47 1.90 2.16
N LEU A 71 0.39 0.88 2.09
CA LEU A 71 0.07 -0.46 2.53
C LEU A 71 0.25 -0.56 4.05
N LEU A 72 -0.81 -0.93 4.75
CA LEU A 72 -0.72 -1.36 6.13
C LEU A 72 -0.25 -2.81 6.11
N LEU A 73 1.06 -3.01 6.29
CA LEU A 73 1.66 -4.33 6.42
C LEU A 73 1.84 -4.65 7.90
N ASP A 74 1.47 -5.85 8.30
CA ASP A 74 1.88 -6.36 9.60
C ASP A 74 3.38 -6.74 9.62
N ASP A 75 3.86 -7.15 10.80
CA ASP A 75 5.27 -7.47 11.02
C ASP A 75 5.75 -8.65 10.15
N GLU A 76 4.90 -9.64 9.84
CA GLU A 76 5.24 -10.81 9.03
C GLU A 76 5.18 -10.50 7.54
N GLU A 77 4.13 -9.79 7.10
CA GLU A 77 3.97 -9.31 5.73
C GLU A 77 5.13 -8.39 5.33
N ALA A 78 5.53 -7.48 6.21
CA ALA A 78 6.64 -6.57 5.96
C ALA A 78 7.99 -7.31 5.82
N VAL A 79 8.19 -8.37 6.60
CA VAL A 79 9.37 -9.25 6.48
C VAL A 79 9.32 -10.03 5.16
N ALA A 80 8.18 -10.61 4.81
CA ALA A 80 8.01 -11.36 3.56
C ALA A 80 8.28 -10.49 2.32
N VAL A 81 7.75 -9.27 2.28
CA VAL A 81 8.00 -8.32 1.20
C VAL A 81 9.47 -7.93 1.13
N ALA A 82 10.11 -7.63 2.26
CA ALA A 82 11.54 -7.29 2.29
C ALA A 82 12.42 -8.45 1.79
N VAL A 83 12.06 -9.69 2.15
CA VAL A 83 12.79 -10.90 1.71
C VAL A 83 12.62 -11.13 0.21
N GLY A 84 11.39 -11.00 -0.30
CA GLY A 84 11.09 -11.11 -1.72
C GLY A 84 11.85 -10.08 -2.56
N LEU A 85 11.84 -8.81 -2.14
CA LEU A 85 12.57 -7.73 -2.82
C LEU A 85 14.08 -7.95 -2.85
N ARG A 86 14.67 -8.40 -1.74
CA ARG A 86 16.11 -8.73 -1.69
C ARG A 86 16.45 -9.92 -2.59
N THR A 87 15.61 -10.95 -2.61
CA THR A 87 15.80 -12.12 -3.48
C THR A 87 15.73 -11.71 -4.96
N ALA A 88 14.76 -10.89 -5.33
CA ALA A 88 14.60 -10.34 -6.68
C ALA A 88 15.77 -9.41 -7.09
N ALA A 89 16.33 -8.65 -6.15
CA ALA A 89 17.52 -7.83 -6.37
C ALA A 89 18.78 -8.65 -6.67
N THR A 90 18.90 -9.86 -6.11
CA THR A 90 20.03 -10.78 -6.34
C THR A 90 19.76 -11.84 -7.40
N GLY A 91 18.53 -11.92 -7.93
CA GLY A 91 18.10 -12.94 -8.87
C GLY A 91 18.49 -12.62 -10.32
N THR A 92 18.36 -13.61 -11.20
CA THR A 92 18.71 -13.53 -12.63
C THR A 92 17.59 -12.98 -13.51
N VAL A 93 16.47 -12.56 -12.94
CA VAL A 93 15.32 -12.04 -13.71
C VAL A 93 15.66 -10.66 -14.26
N ALA A 94 15.81 -10.58 -15.59
CA ALA A 94 16.13 -9.36 -16.28
C ALA A 94 15.06 -8.27 -16.05
N GLY A 95 15.49 -7.04 -15.75
CA GLY A 95 14.62 -5.87 -15.63
C GLY A 95 14.00 -5.61 -14.25
N ILE A 96 14.10 -6.54 -13.29
CA ILE A 96 13.53 -6.33 -11.94
C ILE A 96 14.56 -6.10 -10.84
N ALA A 97 15.85 -6.38 -11.08
CA ALA A 97 16.87 -6.26 -10.04
C ALA A 97 17.00 -4.81 -9.53
N GLU A 98 17.14 -3.84 -10.43
CA GLU A 98 17.29 -2.42 -10.08
C GLU A 98 16.03 -1.85 -9.41
N THR A 99 14.85 -2.20 -9.93
CA THR A 99 13.57 -1.75 -9.35
C THR A 99 13.33 -2.38 -7.98
N SER A 100 13.77 -3.61 -7.75
CA SER A 100 13.71 -4.30 -6.46
C SER A 100 14.61 -3.64 -5.41
N VAL A 101 15.83 -3.23 -5.77
CA VAL A 101 16.72 -2.46 -4.88
C VAL A 101 16.05 -1.14 -4.48
N ARG A 102 15.46 -0.44 -5.44
CA ARG A 102 14.77 0.84 -5.19
C ARG A 102 13.55 0.67 -4.29
N ALA A 103 12.75 -0.37 -4.51
CA ALA A 103 11.59 -0.69 -3.68
C ALA A 103 12.01 -1.10 -2.26
N LEU A 104 13.06 -1.90 -2.12
CA LEU A 104 13.62 -2.28 -0.82
C LEU A 104 14.09 -1.06 -0.02
N ALA A 105 14.78 -0.12 -0.66
CA ALA A 105 15.23 1.12 0.00
C ALA A 105 14.05 1.98 0.50
N LYS A 106 12.93 2.01 -0.26
CA LYS A 106 11.70 2.68 0.18
C LYS A 106 11.09 1.97 1.40
N LEU A 107 11.07 0.65 1.41
CA LEU A 107 10.53 -0.15 2.53
C LEU A 107 11.40 0.00 3.79
N GLU A 108 12.72 -0.08 3.67
CA GLU A 108 13.64 0.02 4.81
C GLU A 108 13.53 1.36 5.54
N ARG A 109 13.19 2.45 4.82
CA ARG A 109 12.94 3.77 5.42
C ARG A 109 11.75 3.78 6.38
N VAL A 110 10.72 2.97 6.13
CA VAL A 110 9.50 2.93 6.95
C VAL A 110 9.48 1.76 7.94
N LEU A 111 10.37 0.78 7.79
CA LEU A 111 10.47 -0.36 8.71
C LEU A 111 10.99 0.06 10.11
N PRO A 112 10.29 -0.32 11.19
CA PRO A 112 10.80 -0.21 12.56
C PRO A 112 12.13 -0.96 12.74
N ALA A 113 13.01 -0.45 13.62
CA ALA A 113 14.33 -1.03 13.86
C ALA A 113 14.29 -2.54 14.18
N ARG A 114 13.29 -2.99 14.96
CA ARG A 114 13.06 -4.41 15.28
C ARG A 114 12.91 -5.29 14.03
N LEU A 115 12.24 -4.80 13.00
CA LEU A 115 11.98 -5.56 11.78
C LEU A 115 13.20 -5.55 10.86
N ARG A 116 14.01 -4.48 10.84
CA ARG A 116 15.28 -4.46 10.11
C ARG A 116 16.23 -5.57 10.58
N HIS A 117 16.28 -5.82 11.88
CA HIS A 117 17.07 -6.93 12.45
C HIS A 117 16.50 -8.29 12.08
N ARG A 118 15.18 -8.48 12.13
CA ARG A 118 14.52 -9.73 11.70
C ARG A 118 14.79 -10.06 10.24
N VAL A 119 14.66 -9.06 9.34
CA VAL A 119 14.96 -9.24 7.92
C VAL A 119 16.40 -9.70 7.72
N ARG A 120 17.38 -9.03 8.34
CA ARG A 120 18.80 -9.44 8.29
C ARG A 120 19.01 -10.88 8.80
N GLY A 121 18.41 -11.22 9.94
CA GLY A 121 18.55 -12.56 10.55
C GLY A 121 17.95 -13.71 9.72
N VAL A 122 16.89 -13.44 8.94
CA VAL A 122 16.33 -14.43 7.99
C VAL A 122 17.30 -14.68 6.82
N PHE A 123 18.10 -13.69 6.43
CA PHE A 123 19.10 -13.83 5.38
C PHE A 123 20.34 -14.60 5.79
N ASP A 124 20.83 -14.41 7.01
CA ASP A 124 21.96 -15.19 7.51
C ASP A 124 21.62 -16.69 7.52
N ARG A 125 20.38 -17.02 7.89
CA ARG A 125 19.87 -18.39 7.96
C ARG A 125 19.65 -19.03 6.58
N SER A 126 19.16 -18.27 5.59
CA SER A 126 18.93 -18.76 4.22
C SER A 126 20.21 -18.83 3.38
N SER A 127 21.22 -18.02 3.67
CA SER A 127 22.56 -18.12 3.06
C SER A 127 23.29 -19.38 3.54
N GLN A 128 23.13 -19.76 4.81
CA GLN A 128 23.64 -21.04 5.33
C GLN A 128 22.93 -22.26 4.72
N HIS A 129 21.61 -22.22 4.52
CA HIS A 129 20.89 -23.33 3.89
C HIS A 129 21.29 -23.57 2.43
N ARG A 130 21.63 -22.52 1.66
CA ARG A 130 22.17 -22.68 0.30
C ARG A 130 23.59 -23.25 0.27
N LEU A 131 24.43 -22.94 1.27
CA LEU A 131 25.78 -23.50 1.38
C LEU A 131 25.78 -24.97 1.84
N ILE A 132 24.90 -25.34 2.76
CA ILE A 132 24.74 -26.73 3.21
C ILE A 132 24.25 -27.62 2.06
N ASN A 133 23.28 -27.14 1.27
CA ASN A 133 22.76 -27.91 0.14
C ASN A 133 23.78 -28.06 -1.00
N TRP A 134 24.73 -27.12 -1.15
CA TRP A 134 25.83 -27.22 -2.12
C TRP A 134 26.87 -28.27 -1.72
N LEU A 135 27.15 -28.44 -0.43
CA LEU A 135 28.06 -29.47 0.09
C LEU A 135 27.43 -30.89 0.06
N SER A 136 26.10 -31.00 0.09
CA SER A 136 25.41 -32.30 0.01
C SER A 136 25.14 -32.80 -1.42
N LEU A 137 25.30 -31.95 -2.44
CA LEU A 137 25.10 -32.31 -3.86
C LEU A 137 26.41 -32.58 -4.63
N GLY A 138 27.55 -32.61 -3.93
CA GLY A 138 28.85 -32.88 -4.53
C GLY A 138 29.87 -33.40 -3.53
N ALA A 139 29.78 -34.70 -3.22
CA ALA A 139 30.87 -35.56 -2.75
C ALA A 139 30.60 -36.99 -3.21
#